data_AF-A0A5N7IUI9-F1
#
_entry.id   AF-A0A5N7IUI9-F1
#
_cell.length_a   1.000
_cell.length_b   1.000
_cell.length_c   1.000
_cell.angle_alpha   90.00
_cell.angle_beta   90.00
_cell.angle_gamma   90.00
#
_symmetry.space_group_name_H-M   'P 1'
#
loop_
_entity.id
_entity.type
_entity.pdbx_description
1 polymer ?
#
loop_
_entity_poly.entity_id
_entity_poly.type
_entity_poly.pdbx_seq_one_letter_code
_entity_poly.pdbx_strand_id
1 'polypeptide(L)'
;MKNKLIQDERAVAQNRKIGSETCNLLLGGLIISVLIKTYVFNVPFTQYATELLCLLGASIYIVISNIIAGNNVYETKGKGKKSVVLTSLVVGLVICVSAGITNYARYGDKYTDGKFFLITLAILFVSGTVITFLIYSPIYKLNQKRQKKIAEELDKEENDVK
;
A
#
# COMPACT_ATOMS: atom_id res chain seq x y z
N MET A 1 -23.01 7.39 -39.10
CA MET A 1 -21.58 7.17 -38.81
C MET A 1 -21.30 7.63 -37.39
N LYS A 2 -20.80 6.74 -36.51
CA LYS A 2 -20.33 7.13 -35.17
C LYS A 2 -19.05 7.96 -35.37
N ASN A 3 -19.07 9.24 -34.99
CA ASN A 3 -17.87 10.07 -34.95
C ASN A 3 -16.89 9.47 -33.92
N LYS A 4 -15.92 8.66 -34.37
CA LYS A 4 -14.74 8.35 -33.58
C LYS A 4 -13.93 9.64 -33.49
N LEU A 5 -14.14 10.42 -32.43
CA LEU A 5 -13.25 11.52 -32.07
C LEU A 5 -11.87 10.90 -31.83
N ILE A 6 -10.94 11.14 -32.74
CA ILE A 6 -9.54 10.78 -32.57
C ILE A 6 -9.04 11.61 -31.39
N GLN A 7 -8.90 10.98 -30.22
CA GLN A 7 -8.34 11.64 -29.04
C GLN A 7 -6.82 11.61 -29.15
N ASP A 8 -6.19 12.76 -28.95
CA ASP A 8 -4.73 12.87 -28.92
C ASP A 8 -4.17 12.07 -27.73
N GLU A 9 -3.31 11.09 -28.03
CA GLU A 9 -2.65 10.26 -27.02
C GLU A 9 -1.85 11.10 -26.01
N ARG A 10 -1.29 12.24 -26.44
CA ARG A 10 -0.56 13.16 -25.55
C ARG A 10 -1.51 13.78 -24.52
N ALA A 11 -2.68 14.24 -24.96
CA ALA A 11 -3.69 14.80 -24.07
C ALA A 11 -4.22 13.74 -23.09
N VAL A 12 -4.44 12.51 -23.55
CA VAL A 12 -4.86 11.38 -22.69
C VAL A 12 -3.77 11.04 -21.66
N ALA A 13 -2.50 10.99 -22.07
CA ALA A 13 -1.38 10.70 -21.17
C ALA A 13 -1.21 11.79 -20.10
N GLN A 14 -1.32 13.06 -20.48
CA GLN A 14 -1.26 14.19 -19.53
C GLN A 14 -2.42 14.14 -18.53
N ASN A 15 -3.65 13.90 -18.99
CA ASN A 15 -4.82 13.79 -18.10
C ASN A 15 -4.68 12.62 -17.11
N ARG A 16 -4.17 11.48 -17.56
CA ARG A 16 -3.89 10.33 -16.66
C ARG A 16 -2.82 10.67 -15.62
N LYS A 17 -1.78 11.38 -16.01
CA LYS A 17 -0.71 11.83 -15.09
C LYS A 17 -1.26 12.77 -14.03
N ILE A 18 -2.00 13.81 -14.43
CA ILE A 18 -2.64 14.77 -13.51
C ILE A 18 -3.60 14.04 -12.55
N GLY A 19 -4.40 13.10 -13.06
CA GLY A 19 -5.30 12.30 -12.24
C GLY A 19 -4.55 11.45 -11.20
N SER A 20 -3.45 10.81 -11.60
CA SER A 20 -2.59 10.02 -10.69
C SER A 20 -1.93 10.90 -9.62
N GLU A 21 -1.37 12.04 -10.00
CA GLU A 21 -0.76 13.00 -9.07
C GLU A 21 -1.78 13.55 -8.08
N THR A 22 -2.97 13.92 -8.56
CA THR A 22 -4.08 14.38 -7.70
C THR A 22 -4.51 13.29 -6.72
N CYS A 23 -4.62 12.03 -7.19
CA CYS A 23 -4.96 10.90 -6.32
C CYS A 23 -3.90 10.70 -5.23
N ASN A 24 -2.61 10.73 -5.58
CA ASN A 24 -1.51 10.63 -4.62
C ASN A 24 -1.50 11.79 -3.62
N LEU A 25 -1.78 13.01 -4.07
CA LEU A 25 -1.91 14.18 -3.19
C LEU A 25 -3.08 14.03 -2.22
N LEU A 26 -4.24 13.55 -2.67
CA LEU A 26 -5.39 13.30 -1.80
C LEU A 26 -5.12 12.21 -0.78
N LEU A 27 -4.50 11.09 -1.18
CA LEU A 27 -4.09 10.03 -0.26
C LEU A 27 -3.05 10.53 0.75
N GLY A 28 -2.06 11.31 0.30
CA GLY A 28 -1.09 11.97 1.17
C GLY A 28 -1.75 12.93 2.17
N GLY A 29 -2.72 13.72 1.71
CA GLY A 29 -3.51 14.61 2.55
C GLY A 29 -4.31 13.87 3.61
N LEU A 30 -4.92 12.71 3.27
CA LEU A 30 -5.60 11.85 4.24
C LEU A 30 -4.64 11.32 5.30
N ILE A 31 -3.44 10.87 4.92
CA ILE A 31 -2.41 10.44 5.86
C ILE A 31 -2.06 11.58 6.83
N ILE A 32 -1.76 12.76 6.30
CA ILE A 32 -1.40 13.94 7.12
C ILE A 32 -2.55 14.31 8.07
N SER A 33 -3.79 14.30 7.58
CA SER A 33 -4.99 14.58 8.40
C SER A 33 -5.11 13.61 9.57
N VAL A 34 -4.96 12.30 9.33
CA VAL A 34 -5.00 11.28 10.38
C VAL A 34 -3.87 11.47 11.39
N LEU A 35 -2.66 11.80 10.94
CA LEU A 35 -1.51 12.04 11.83
C LEU A 35 -1.73 13.26 12.73
N ILE A 36 -2.22 14.38 12.17
CA ILE A 36 -2.52 15.60 12.95
C ILE A 36 -3.60 15.29 13.99
N LYS A 37 -4.70 14.65 13.59
CA LYS A 37 -5.78 14.28 14.51
C LYS A 37 -5.31 13.36 15.63
N THR A 38 -4.47 12.38 15.31
CA THR A 38 -3.98 11.39 16.28
C THR A 38 -2.97 12.00 17.25
N TYR A 39 -1.95 12.72 16.75
CA TYR A 39 -0.79 13.12 17.56
C TYR A 39 -0.84 14.58 18.03
N VAL A 40 -1.46 15.49 17.27
CA VAL A 40 -1.55 16.92 17.62
C VAL A 40 -2.82 17.20 18.42
N PHE A 41 -3.97 16.73 17.92
CA PHE A 41 -5.26 17.00 18.56
C PHE A 41 -5.71 15.93 19.56
N ASN A 42 -5.08 14.75 19.56
CA ASN A 42 -5.37 13.64 20.47
C ASN A 42 -6.89 13.29 20.49
N VAL A 43 -7.51 13.33 19.31
CA VAL A 43 -8.96 13.05 19.18
C VAL A 43 -9.24 11.55 19.15
N PRO A 44 -10.42 11.10 19.62
CA PRO A 44 -10.76 9.68 19.62
C PRO A 44 -10.90 9.11 18.20
N PHE A 45 -10.68 7.80 18.07
CA PHE A 45 -10.73 7.05 16.80
C PHE A 45 -11.96 7.33 15.94
N THR A 46 -13.12 7.50 16.58
CA THR A 46 -14.38 7.78 15.88
C THR A 46 -14.34 9.02 15.00
N GLN A 47 -13.50 10.02 15.33
CA GLN A 47 -13.41 11.28 14.58
C GLN A 47 -12.47 11.25 13.38
N TYR A 48 -11.65 10.20 13.23
CA TYR A 48 -10.79 10.00 12.06
C TYR A 48 -10.99 8.63 11.39
N ALA A 49 -11.98 7.86 11.83
CA ALA A 49 -12.31 6.55 11.29
C ALA A 49 -12.71 6.64 9.80
N THR A 50 -13.46 7.67 9.41
CA THR A 50 -13.89 7.88 8.03
C THR A 50 -12.69 8.09 7.09
N GLU A 51 -11.73 8.92 7.49
CA GLU A 51 -10.51 9.17 6.73
C GLU A 51 -9.68 7.90 6.55
N LEU A 52 -9.57 7.09 7.62
CA LEU A 52 -8.91 5.79 7.54
C LEU A 52 -9.63 4.83 6.60
N LEU A 53 -10.97 4.76 6.67
CA LEU A 53 -11.76 3.92 5.77
C LEU A 53 -11.61 4.36 4.31
N CYS A 54 -11.63 5.66 4.04
CA CYS A 54 -11.40 6.20 2.70
C CYS A 54 -9.98 5.87 2.19
N LEU A 55 -8.96 6.05 3.04
CA LEU A 55 -7.58 5.75 2.71
C LEU A 55 -7.37 4.26 2.41
N LEU A 56 -7.90 3.39 3.27
CA LEU A 56 -7.81 1.94 3.09
C LEU A 56 -8.60 1.48 1.86
N GLY A 57 -9.84 1.94 1.70
CA GLY A 57 -10.70 1.60 0.57
C GLY A 57 -10.08 2.01 -0.77
N ALA A 58 -9.59 3.24 -0.86
CA ALA A 58 -8.92 3.73 -2.05
C ALA A 58 -7.63 2.96 -2.35
N SER A 59 -6.80 2.69 -1.34
CA SER A 59 -5.56 1.92 -1.50
C SER A 59 -5.82 0.49 -1.98
N ILE A 60 -6.81 -0.18 -1.39
CA ILE A 60 -7.23 -1.54 -1.80
C ILE A 60 -7.74 -1.52 -3.24
N TYR A 61 -8.61 -0.56 -3.57
CA TYR A 61 -9.14 -0.41 -4.93
C TYR A 61 -8.01 -0.25 -5.96
N ILE A 62 -7.05 0.65 -5.70
CA ILE A 62 -5.91 0.88 -6.59
C ILE A 62 -5.11 -0.41 -6.80
N VAL A 63 -4.80 -1.15 -5.74
CA VAL A 63 -4.04 -2.41 -5.84
C VAL A 63 -4.81 -3.45 -6.66
N ILE A 64 -6.08 -3.67 -6.36
CA ILE A 64 -6.93 -4.64 -7.07
C ILE A 64 -7.07 -4.26 -8.54
N SER A 65 -7.36 -3.00 -8.84
CA SER A 65 -7.50 -2.50 -10.22
C SER A 65 -6.21 -2.71 -11.02
N ASN A 66 -5.05 -2.48 -10.43
CA ASN A 66 -3.77 -2.74 -11.10
C ASN A 66 -3.56 -4.24 -11.38
N ILE A 67 -3.88 -5.12 -10.43
CA ILE A 67 -3.76 -6.57 -10.62
C ILE A 67 -4.71 -7.07 -11.73
N ILE A 68 -5.96 -6.58 -11.73
CA ILE A 68 -6.95 -6.94 -12.76
C ILE A 68 -6.49 -6.47 -14.14
N ALA A 69 -5.96 -5.24 -14.22
CA ALA A 69 -5.41 -4.69 -15.46
C ALA A 69 -4.11 -5.38 -15.92
N GLY A 70 -3.50 -6.22 -15.08
CA GLY A 70 -2.22 -6.86 -15.37
C GLY A 70 -1.01 -5.94 -15.20
N ASN A 71 -1.20 -4.76 -14.63
CA ASN A 71 -0.13 -3.81 -14.38
C ASN A 71 0.83 -4.37 -13.33
N ASN A 72 2.14 -4.23 -13.59
CA ASN A 72 3.13 -4.66 -12.63
C ASN A 72 3.22 -3.69 -11.43
N VAL A 73 2.52 -4.03 -10.35
CA VAL A 73 2.55 -3.30 -9.07
C VAL A 73 3.96 -3.25 -8.44
N TYR A 74 4.84 -4.18 -8.78
CA TYR A 74 6.20 -4.24 -8.24
C TYR A 74 7.19 -3.87 -9.35
N GLU A 75 7.47 -2.57 -9.50
CA GLU A 75 8.16 -1.88 -10.61
C GLU A 75 9.41 -2.56 -11.21
N THR A 76 10.03 -3.55 -10.55
CA THR A 76 11.26 -4.19 -11.03
C THR A 76 11.09 -5.68 -11.36
N LYS A 77 11.32 -6.03 -12.63
CA LYS A 77 11.50 -7.42 -13.10
C LYS A 77 12.56 -8.12 -12.23
N GLY A 78 12.18 -9.22 -11.58
CA GLY A 78 13.07 -10.06 -10.77
C GLY A 78 13.33 -9.60 -9.33
N LYS A 79 12.93 -8.38 -8.91
CA LYS A 79 13.09 -7.91 -7.51
C LYS A 79 11.79 -7.87 -6.71
N GLY A 80 10.65 -8.30 -7.26
CA GLY A 80 9.36 -8.24 -6.58
C GLY A 80 9.32 -8.95 -5.22
N LYS A 81 9.95 -10.12 -5.08
CA LYS A 81 10.08 -10.80 -3.77
C LYS A 81 10.85 -9.97 -2.73
N LYS A 82 11.96 -9.33 -3.15
CA LYS A 82 12.76 -8.45 -2.28
C LYS A 82 11.96 -7.21 -1.90
N SER A 83 11.18 -6.65 -2.83
CA SER A 83 10.28 -5.53 -2.57
C SER A 83 9.25 -5.88 -1.51
N VAL A 84 8.58 -7.04 -1.59
CA VAL A 84 7.62 -7.49 -0.58
C VAL A 84 8.25 -7.55 0.81
N VAL A 85 9.44 -8.16 0.93
CA VAL A 85 10.14 -8.27 2.21
C VAL A 85 10.55 -6.88 2.74
N LEU A 86 11.13 -6.03 1.89
CA LEU A 86 11.56 -4.69 2.28
C LEU A 86 10.37 -3.82 2.72
N THR A 87 9.29 -3.82 1.95
CA THR A 87 8.05 -3.09 2.31
C THR A 87 7.47 -3.62 3.62
N SER A 88 7.47 -4.93 3.84
CA SER A 88 6.97 -5.50 5.11
C SER A 88 7.82 -5.08 6.31
N LEU A 89 9.16 -5.02 6.16
CA LEU A 89 10.06 -4.53 7.20
C LEU A 89 9.84 -3.05 7.50
N VAL A 90 9.71 -2.22 6.46
CA VAL A 90 9.45 -0.77 6.63
C VAL A 90 8.11 -0.53 7.33
N VAL A 91 7.04 -1.20 6.89
CA VAL A 91 5.72 -1.06 7.51
C VAL A 91 5.73 -1.62 8.94
N GLY A 92 6.41 -2.74 9.19
CA GLY A 92 6.60 -3.28 10.53
C GLY A 92 7.32 -2.31 11.47
N LEU A 93 8.31 -1.57 10.97
CA LEU A 93 9.00 -0.52 11.72
C LEU A 93 8.08 0.67 12.03
N VAL A 94 7.28 1.11 11.06
CA VAL A 94 6.27 2.16 11.26
C VAL A 94 5.24 1.76 12.32
N ILE A 95 4.75 0.51 12.28
CA ILE A 95 3.84 -0.04 13.29
C ILE A 95 4.52 -0.07 14.66
N CYS A 96 5.77 -0.54 14.72
CA CYS A 96 6.52 -0.61 15.98
C CYS A 96 6.70 0.78 16.63
N VAL A 97 7.09 1.79 15.85
CA VAL A 97 7.27 3.15 16.38
C VAL A 97 5.94 3.75 16.83
N SER A 98 4.91 3.71 15.97
CA SER A 98 3.60 4.32 16.27
C SER A 98 2.89 3.65 17.46
N ALA A 99 2.82 2.31 17.46
CA ALA A 99 2.25 1.55 18.56
C ALA A 99 3.13 1.61 19.82
N GLY A 100 4.45 1.65 19.66
CA GLY A 100 5.41 1.79 20.77
C GLY A 100 5.23 3.11 21.53
N ILE A 101 5.11 4.23 20.81
CA ILE A 101 4.81 5.55 21.41
C ILE A 101 3.50 5.49 22.18
N THR A 102 2.45 4.94 21.56
CA THR A 102 1.11 4.83 22.17
C THR A 102 1.13 3.94 23.41
N ASN A 103 1.88 2.83 23.35
CA ASN A 103 2.00 1.88 24.45
C ASN A 103 2.77 2.49 25.62
N TYR A 104 3.89 3.17 25.35
CA TYR A 104 4.67 3.87 26.36
C TYR A 104 3.86 5.00 27.03
N ALA A 105 3.10 5.77 26.25
CA ALA A 105 2.24 6.82 26.80
C ALA A 105 1.15 6.29 27.74
N ARG A 106 0.70 5.03 27.56
CA ARG A 106 -0.36 4.42 28.37
C ARG A 106 0.16 3.56 29.53
N TYR A 107 1.30 2.91 29.36
CA TYR A 107 1.83 1.93 30.30
C TYR A 107 3.27 2.24 30.74
N GLY A 108 3.73 3.48 30.57
CA GLY A 108 5.07 3.96 30.92
C GLY A 108 5.51 3.57 32.32
N ASP A 109 4.60 3.68 33.30
CA ASP A 109 4.87 3.35 34.70
C ASP A 109 5.18 1.87 34.94
N LYS A 110 4.79 0.98 34.01
CA LYS A 110 5.10 -0.46 34.06
C LYS A 110 6.46 -0.80 33.45
N TYR A 111 7.15 0.18 32.87
CA TYR A 111 8.44 0.01 32.20
C TYR A 111 9.63 0.47 33.06
N THR A 112 9.61 0.16 34.35
CA THR A 112 10.60 0.57 35.35
C THR A 112 12.05 0.24 34.97
N ASP A 113 12.32 -0.95 34.42
CA ASP A 113 13.68 -1.39 34.06
C ASP A 113 14.02 -1.23 32.56
N GLY A 114 13.11 -0.68 31.76
CA GLY A 114 13.27 -0.53 30.29
C GLY A 114 13.32 -1.85 29.48
N LYS A 115 13.71 -2.98 30.08
CA LYS A 115 13.78 -4.30 29.45
C LYS A 115 12.42 -4.76 28.92
N PHE A 116 11.37 -4.60 29.72
CA PHE A 116 10.00 -4.94 29.29
C PHE A 116 9.52 -4.07 28.12
N PHE A 117 9.98 -2.82 28.03
CA PHE A 117 9.68 -1.96 26.89
C PHE A 117 10.39 -2.44 25.62
N LEU A 118 11.68 -2.77 25.70
CA LEU A 118 12.44 -3.32 24.57
C LEU A 118 11.86 -4.64 24.06
N ILE A 119 11.45 -5.53 24.96
CA ILE A 119 10.75 -6.78 24.59
C ILE A 119 9.42 -6.46 23.89
N THR A 120 8.66 -5.50 24.41
CA THR A 120 7.40 -5.06 23.78
C THR A 120 7.64 -4.55 22.36
N LEU A 121 8.64 -3.68 22.15
CA LEU A 121 9.01 -3.17 20.83
C LEU A 121 9.44 -4.29 19.88
N ALA A 122 10.24 -5.25 20.35
CA ALA A 122 10.66 -6.39 19.55
C ALA A 122 9.44 -7.23 19.10
N ILE A 123 8.50 -7.50 20.01
CA ILE A 123 7.26 -8.23 19.69
C ILE A 123 6.41 -7.43 18.68
N LEU A 124 6.23 -6.13 18.87
CA LEU A 124 5.48 -5.27 17.96
C LEU A 124 6.10 -5.24 16.55
N PHE A 125 7.43 -5.12 16.47
CA PHE A 125 8.13 -5.13 15.19
C PHE A 125 8.00 -6.47 14.47
N VAL A 126 8.25 -7.58 15.16
CA VAL A 126 8.18 -8.93 14.58
C VAL A 126 6.75 -9.24 14.15
N SER A 127 5.76 -9.02 15.03
CA SER A 127 4.35 -9.26 14.70
C SER A 127 3.87 -8.37 13.55
N GLY A 128 4.19 -7.07 13.56
CA GLY A 128 3.85 -6.15 12.48
C GLY A 128 4.47 -6.56 11.14
N THR A 129 5.75 -6.96 11.14
CA THR A 129 6.45 -7.44 9.94
C THR A 129 5.83 -8.74 9.42
N VAL A 130 5.52 -9.69 10.30
CA VAL A 130 4.93 -10.98 9.89
C VAL A 130 3.53 -10.78 9.30
N ILE A 131 2.68 -10.00 9.96
CA ILE A 131 1.31 -9.71 9.48
C ILE A 131 1.36 -9.02 8.11
N THR A 132 2.19 -8.00 7.96
CA THR A 132 2.32 -7.26 6.69
C THR A 132 2.88 -8.15 5.57
N PHE A 133 3.84 -9.03 5.88
CA PHE A 133 4.34 -10.01 4.92
C PHE A 133 3.26 -11.00 4.47
N LEU A 134 2.41 -11.47 5.39
CA LEU A 134 1.28 -12.35 5.07
C LEU A 134 0.23 -11.65 4.19
N ILE A 135 0.11 -10.32 4.26
CA ILE A 135 -0.78 -9.53 3.39
C ILE A 135 -0.15 -9.30 2.00
N TYR A 136 1.12 -8.90 1.93
CA TYR A 136 1.76 -8.57 0.65
C TYR A 136 2.15 -9.81 -0.18
N SER A 137 2.45 -10.94 0.46
CA SER A 137 2.80 -12.19 -0.23
C SER A 137 1.71 -12.72 -1.19
N PRO A 138 0.42 -12.85 -0.80
CA PRO A 138 -0.64 -13.26 -1.72
C PRO A 138 -0.87 -12.24 -2.84
N ILE A 139 -0.82 -10.94 -2.53
CA ILE A 139 -0.92 -9.86 -3.53
C ILE A 139 0.14 -10.03 -4.63
N TYR A 140 1.39 -10.26 -4.22
CA TYR A 140 2.49 -10.54 -5.14
C TYR A 140 2.26 -11.78 -6.00
N LYS A 141 1.81 -12.90 -5.39
CA LYS A 141 1.52 -14.14 -6.12
C LYS A 141 0.39 -13.95 -7.14
N LEU A 142 -0.68 -13.26 -6.77
CA LEU A 142 -1.81 -12.97 -7.64
C LEU A 142 -1.39 -12.10 -8.82
N ASN A 143 -0.63 -11.04 -8.56
CA ASN A 143 -0.08 -10.17 -9.59
C ASN A 143 0.81 -10.96 -10.58
N GLN A 144 1.73 -11.79 -10.06
CA GLN A 144 2.61 -12.60 -10.90
C GLN A 144 1.83 -13.62 -11.74
N LYS A 145 0.81 -14.28 -11.16
CA LYS A 145 -0.05 -15.22 -11.88
C LYS A 145 -0.78 -14.52 -13.03
N ARG A 146 -1.22 -13.28 -12.80
CA ARG A 146 -1.98 -12.53 -13.81
C ARG A 146 -1.10 -12.03 -14.94
N GLN A 147 0.08 -11.50 -14.63
CA GLN A 147 1.07 -11.13 -15.64
C GLN A 147 1.51 -12.31 -16.50
N LYS A 148 1.72 -13.50 -15.90
CA LYS A 148 2.04 -14.72 -16.67
C LYS A 148 0.93 -15.11 -17.63
N LYS A 149 -0.33 -15.08 -17.18
CA LYS A 149 -1.47 -15.42 -18.04
C LYS A 149 -1.58 -14.48 -19.25
N ILE A 150 -1.38 -13.18 -19.05
CA ILE A 150 -1.42 -12.20 -20.13
C ILE A 150 -0.27 -12.43 -21.11
N ALA A 151 0.93 -12.73 -20.62
CA ALA A 151 2.07 -13.06 -21.49
C ALA A 151 1.80 -14.33 -22.34
N GLU A 152 1.24 -15.37 -21.73
CA GLU A 152 0.88 -16.62 -22.44
C GLU A 152 -0.23 -16.41 -23.48
N GLU A 153 -1.19 -15.50 -23.23
CA GLU A 153 -2.24 -15.13 -24.19
C GLU A 153 -1.64 -14.38 -25.39
N LEU A 154 -0.75 -13.42 -25.14
CA LEU A 154 -0.06 -12.67 -26.19
C LEU A 154 0.83 -13.55 -27.07
N ASP A 155 1.59 -14.48 -26.46
CA ASP A 155 2.45 -15.41 -27.21
C ASP A 155 1.62 -16.35 -28.10
N LYS A 156 0.42 -16.77 -27.67
CA LYS A 156 -0.48 -17.59 -28.50
C LYS A 156 -1.02 -16.80 -29.68
N GLU A 157 -1.50 -15.58 -29.44
CA GLU A 157 -1.98 -14.70 -30.51
C GLU A 157 -0.88 -14.42 -31.56
N GLU A 158 0.37 -14.23 -31.13
CA GLU A 158 1.49 -14.03 -32.08
C GLU A 158 1.79 -15.28 -32.92
N ASN A 159 1.68 -16.47 -32.32
CA ASN A 159 1.93 -17.74 -33.01
C ASN A 159 0.77 -18.16 -33.93
N ASP A 160 -0.47 -17.81 -33.61
CA ASP A 160 -1.65 -18.11 -34.45
C ASP A 160 -1.76 -17.19 -35.69
N VAL A 161 -1.02 -16.06 -35.70
CA VAL A 161 -0.99 -15.09 -36.81
C VAL A 161 0.18 -15.36 -37.79
N LYS A 162 1.13 -16.24 -37.44
CA LYS A 162 2.25 -16.65 -38.31
C LYS A 162 1.92 -17.88 -39.14
#